data_AF-D2ZYY7-F1
#
_entry.id   AF-D2ZYY7-F1
#
_cell.length_a   1.000
_cell.length_b   1.000
_cell.length_c   1.000
_cell.angle_alpha   90.00
_cell.angle_beta   90.00
_cell.angle_gamma   90.00
#
_symmetry.space_group_name_H-M   'P 1'
#
loop_
_entity.id
_entity.type
_entity.pdbx_description
1 polymer ?
#
loop_
_entity_poly.entity_id
_entity_poly.type
_entity_poly.pdbx_seq_one_letter_code
_entity_poly.pdbx_strand_id
1 'polypeptide(L)'
;DGKLYLSPILDLFNREIIAYAMSRRADSEMVKEMLEKAAPRLTDKGTMLHSDQGVLYRTAEYRKLIAKHSMVQSMSRKANCWDNAPMESFFAVLKTECFYRAGELTVDELMKQIDDYMDYYNRERCSLKLKKLSPVAYRTQLTQSA
;
A
#
# COMPACT_ATOMS: atom_id res chain seq x y z
N ASP A 1 9.65 9.41 -20.39
CA ASP A 1 9.75 10.74 -19.73
C ASP A 1 10.09 10.69 -18.21
N GLY A 2 10.43 9.53 -17.61
CA GLY A 2 10.98 9.47 -16.25
C GLY A 2 10.77 8.14 -15.53
N LYS A 3 11.07 8.10 -14.23
CA LYS A 3 10.69 7.00 -13.32
C LYS A 3 9.55 7.45 -12.41
N LEU A 4 8.67 6.52 -12.06
CA LEU A 4 7.62 6.70 -11.07
C LEU A 4 7.87 5.77 -9.88
N TYR A 5 7.74 6.29 -8.67
CA TYR A 5 7.82 5.55 -7.43
C TYR A 5 6.43 5.48 -6.80
N LEU A 6 6.11 4.34 -6.18
CA LEU A 6 4.83 4.06 -5.54
C LEU A 6 5.08 3.55 -4.12
N SER A 7 4.41 4.15 -3.15
CA SER A 7 4.44 3.76 -1.74
C SER A 7 3.01 3.44 -1.27
N PRO A 8 2.58 2.17 -1.23
CA PRO A 8 1.26 1.76 -0.77
C PRO A 8 1.27 1.25 0.68
N ILE A 9 0.15 1.41 1.39
CA ILE A 9 -0.16 0.69 2.64
C ILE A 9 -1.26 -0.33 2.35
N LEU A 10 -0.98 -1.59 2.69
CA LEU A 10 -1.91 -2.70 2.58
C LEU A 10 -2.37 -3.15 3.97
N ASP A 11 -3.68 -3.27 4.15
CA ASP A 11 -4.26 -3.93 5.32
C ASP A 11 -4.10 -5.45 5.18
N LEU A 12 -3.48 -6.09 6.18
CA LEU A 12 -3.22 -7.53 6.16
C LEU A 12 -4.48 -8.38 6.33
N PHE A 13 -5.53 -7.84 6.95
CA PHE A 13 -6.78 -8.55 7.22
C PHE A 13 -7.58 -8.81 5.94
N ASN A 14 -7.92 -7.74 5.21
CA ASN A 14 -8.77 -7.81 4.02
C ASN A 14 -8.01 -7.58 2.70
N ARG A 15 -6.70 -7.30 2.75
CA ARG A 15 -5.85 -6.98 1.58
C ARG A 15 -6.20 -5.66 0.90
N GLU A 16 -6.90 -4.75 1.56
CA GLU A 16 -7.22 -3.44 0.98
C GLU A 16 -5.99 -2.55 0.94
N ILE A 17 -5.77 -1.85 -0.17
CA ILE A 17 -4.82 -0.74 -0.22
C ILE A 17 -5.51 0.47 0.41
N ILE A 18 -5.21 0.73 1.68
CA ILE A 18 -5.88 1.76 2.47
C ILE A 18 -5.35 3.17 2.19
N ALA A 19 -4.14 3.29 1.64
CA ALA A 19 -3.55 4.55 1.20
C ALA A 19 -2.35 4.27 0.28
N TYR A 20 -2.03 5.23 -0.58
CA TYR A 20 -0.79 5.21 -1.35
C TYR A 20 -0.40 6.64 -1.77
N ALA A 21 0.89 6.81 -2.07
CA ALA A 21 1.42 8.00 -2.74
C ALA A 21 2.32 7.60 -3.90
N MET A 22 2.35 8.45 -4.92
CA MET A 22 3.18 8.31 -6.10
C MET A 22 4.03 9.55 -6.29
N SER A 23 5.28 9.39 -6.70
CA SER A 23 6.17 10.52 -6.97
C SER A 23 7.21 10.18 -8.02
N ARG A 24 7.67 11.19 -8.76
CA ARG A 24 8.83 11.07 -9.66
C ARG A 24 10.15 10.90 -8.88
N ARG A 25 10.13 11.07 -7.54
CA ARG A 25 11.27 10.92 -6.64
C ARG A 25 10.91 10.06 -5.43
N ALA A 26 11.78 9.14 -5.07
CA ALA A 26 11.66 8.38 -3.82
C ALA A 26 12.26 9.19 -2.67
N ASP A 27 11.46 10.06 -2.05
CA ASP A 27 11.86 10.93 -0.95
C ASP A 27 10.91 10.85 0.25
N SER A 28 11.27 11.56 1.32
CA SER A 28 10.50 11.59 2.56
C SER A 28 9.12 12.23 2.41
N GLU A 29 8.93 13.14 1.45
CA GLU A 29 7.62 13.77 1.22
C GLU A 29 6.62 12.77 0.64
N MET A 30 7.05 11.89 -0.29
CA MET A 30 6.19 10.81 -0.78
C MET A 30 5.69 9.90 0.35
N VAL A 31 6.59 9.51 1.27
CA VAL A 31 6.23 8.63 2.39
C VAL A 31 5.35 9.37 3.41
N LYS A 32 5.60 10.66 3.63
CA LYS A 32 4.76 11.50 4.48
C LYS A 32 3.36 11.66 3.93
N GLU A 33 3.22 11.96 2.64
CA GLU A 33 1.92 12.06 1.97
C GLU A 33 1.13 10.76 2.10
N MET A 34 1.79 9.61 1.87
CA MET A 34 1.17 8.29 2.04
C MET A 34 0.65 8.08 3.47
N LEU A 35 1.44 8.44 4.49
CA LEU A 35 1.03 8.30 5.89
C LEU A 35 -0.09 9.25 6.28
N GLU A 36 -0.05 10.50 5.80
CA GLU A 36 -1.10 11.50 6.06
C GLU A 36 -2.44 11.07 5.43
N LYS A 37 -2.42 10.46 4.23
CA LYS A 37 -3.61 9.85 3.61
C LYS A 37 -4.14 8.67 4.42
N ALA A 38 -3.27 7.90 5.06
CA ALA A 38 -3.66 6.72 5.84
C ALA A 38 -4.18 7.07 7.24
N ALA A 39 -3.63 8.10 7.88
CA ALA A 39 -3.85 8.42 9.28
C ALA A 39 -5.33 8.49 9.71
N PRO A 40 -6.28 9.05 8.92
CA PRO A 40 -7.70 9.06 9.29
C PRO A 40 -8.35 7.67 9.38
N ARG A 41 -7.75 6.65 8.77
CA ARG A 41 -8.20 5.25 8.82
C ARG A 41 -7.48 4.43 9.90
N LEU A 42 -6.33 4.91 10.37
CA LEU A 42 -5.48 4.25 11.36
C LEU A 42 -5.68 4.87 12.74
N THR A 43 -6.94 4.85 13.22
CA THR A 43 -7.36 5.61 14.41
C THR A 43 -7.14 4.89 15.73
N ASP A 44 -6.87 3.58 15.69
CA ASP A 44 -6.63 2.78 16.88
C ASP A 44 -5.21 3.04 17.41
N LYS A 45 -5.14 3.49 18.66
CA LYS A 45 -3.87 3.64 19.38
C LYS A 45 -3.13 2.30 19.35
N GLY A 46 -1.91 2.31 18.82
CA GLY A 46 -1.09 1.11 18.73
C GLY A 46 -1.21 0.33 17.41
N THR A 47 -1.84 0.90 16.37
CA THR A 47 -1.77 0.31 15.03
C THR A 47 -0.31 0.11 14.61
N MET A 48 0.04 -1.11 14.23
CA MET A 48 1.38 -1.46 13.79
C MET A 48 1.52 -1.24 12.28
N LEU A 49 2.49 -0.41 11.88
CA LEU A 49 2.92 -0.32 10.49
C LEU A 49 4.20 -1.11 10.29
N HIS A 50 4.12 -2.12 9.44
CA HIS A 50 5.24 -2.99 9.10
C HIS A 50 5.81 -2.63 7.72
N SER A 51 7.12 -2.43 7.64
CA SER A 51 7.83 -2.20 6.36
C SER A 51 9.06 -3.11 6.23
N ASP A 52 9.61 -3.20 5.02
CA ASP A 52 10.98 -3.67 4.85
C ASP A 52 11.99 -2.66 5.44
N GLN A 53 13.30 -2.99 5.35
CA GLN A 53 14.38 -2.11 5.79
C GLN A 53 14.78 -1.02 4.79
N GLY A 54 13.84 -0.56 3.96
CA GLY A 54 14.04 0.56 3.03
C GLY A 54 14.56 1.81 3.74
N VAL A 55 15.41 2.59 3.07
CA VAL A 55 16.06 3.77 3.66
C VAL A 55 15.04 4.80 4.13
N LEU A 56 14.01 5.08 3.33
CA LEU A 56 12.97 6.08 3.64
C LEU A 56 12.22 5.75 4.94
N TYR A 57 11.92 4.47 5.17
CA TYR A 57 11.24 3.99 6.38
C TYR A 57 12.14 3.93 7.62
N ARG A 58 13.44 4.22 7.50
CA ARG A 58 14.39 4.29 8.63
C ARG A 58 14.79 5.71 9.02
N THR A 59 14.28 6.71 8.33
CA THR A 59 14.61 8.12 8.59
C THR A 59 14.08 8.58 9.95
N ALA A 60 14.69 9.62 10.52
CA ALA A 60 14.22 10.20 11.77
C ALA A 60 12.84 10.87 11.59
N GLU A 61 12.63 11.46 10.42
CA GLU A 61 11.40 12.10 9.99
C GLU A 61 10.25 11.09 9.94
N TYR A 62 10.47 9.92 9.35
CA TYR A 62 9.48 8.84 9.32
C TYR A 62 9.10 8.39 10.74
N ARG A 63 10.09 8.17 11.61
CA ARG A 63 9.83 7.79 13.01
C ARG A 63 9.03 8.84 13.77
N LYS A 64 9.34 10.13 13.57
CA LYS A 64 8.57 11.24 14.15
C LYS A 64 7.13 11.25 13.66
N LEU A 65 6.91 10.99 12.38
CA LEU A 65 5.57 10.97 11.79
C LEU A 65 4.74 9.78 12.32
N ILE A 66 5.32 8.59 12.40
CA ILE A 66 4.71 7.41 13.03
C ILE A 66 4.29 7.71 14.47
N ALA A 67 5.19 8.29 15.27
CA ALA A 67 4.91 8.66 16.66
C ALA A 67 3.82 9.75 16.78
N LYS A 68 3.81 10.76 15.89
CA LYS A 68 2.79 11.81 15.84
C LYS A 68 1.38 11.24 15.69
N HIS A 69 1.24 10.13 14.96
CA HIS A 69 -0.04 9.46 14.75
C HIS A 69 -0.30 8.29 15.71
N SER A 70 0.49 8.15 16.79
CA SER A 70 0.33 7.05 17.78
C SER A 70 0.40 5.64 17.17
N MET A 71 1.14 5.49 16.07
CA MET A 71 1.38 4.21 15.40
C MET A 71 2.68 3.57 15.92
N VAL A 72 2.78 2.25 15.80
CA VAL A 72 3.96 1.47 16.19
C VAL A 72 4.72 1.05 14.93
N GLN A 73 6.00 1.42 14.84
CA GLN A 73 6.86 0.94 13.75
C GLN A 73 7.25 -0.52 13.97
N SER A 74 7.14 -1.32 12.92
CA SER A 74 7.66 -2.68 12.82
C SER A 74 8.42 -2.83 11.51
N MET A 75 9.48 -3.65 11.49
CA MET A 75 10.30 -3.83 10.29
C MET A 75 10.73 -5.27 10.12
N SER A 76 10.83 -5.75 8.88
CA SER A 76 11.29 -7.11 8.58
C SER A 76 12.70 -7.35 9.11
N ARG A 77 12.99 -8.57 9.55
CA ARG A 77 14.36 -8.97 9.92
C ARG A 77 15.25 -9.00 8.68
N LYS A 78 16.55 -8.76 8.86
CA LYS A 78 17.51 -8.99 7.76
C LYS A 78 17.41 -10.44 7.31
N ALA A 79 17.34 -10.66 6.00
CA ALA A 79 17.19 -11.97 5.36
C ALA A 79 15.89 -12.74 5.66
N ASN A 80 14.83 -12.06 6.14
CA ASN A 80 13.49 -12.65 6.25
C ASN A 80 12.52 -12.04 5.23
N CYS A 81 12.33 -12.71 4.08
CA CYS A 81 11.40 -12.26 3.04
C CYS A 81 9.92 -12.48 3.39
N TRP A 82 9.63 -13.35 4.36
CA TRP A 82 8.26 -13.74 4.68
C TRP A 82 7.43 -12.60 5.26
N ASP A 83 8.06 -11.69 6.02
CA ASP A 83 7.36 -10.60 6.70
C ASP A 83 6.77 -9.59 5.69
N ASN A 84 7.41 -9.41 4.53
CA ASN A 84 6.97 -8.50 3.47
C ASN A 84 6.25 -9.20 2.30
N ALA A 85 6.13 -10.53 2.35
CA ALA A 85 5.48 -11.33 1.29
C ALA A 85 4.07 -10.85 0.89
N PRO A 86 3.21 -10.35 1.82
CA PRO A 86 1.95 -9.69 1.46
C PRO A 86 2.08 -8.57 0.43
N MET A 87 3.04 -7.68 0.66
CA MET A 87 3.26 -6.51 -0.19
C MET A 87 3.96 -6.91 -1.50
N GLU A 88 4.90 -7.85 -1.45
CA GLU A 88 5.53 -8.42 -2.65
C GLU A 88 4.49 -9.09 -3.56
N SER A 89 3.55 -9.84 -2.97
CA SER A 89 2.43 -10.43 -3.71
C SER A 89 1.54 -9.37 -4.35
N PHE A 90 1.29 -8.25 -3.67
CA PHE A 90 0.56 -7.13 -4.24
C PHE A 90 1.31 -6.54 -5.44
N PHE A 91 2.60 -6.25 -5.32
CA PHE A 91 3.38 -5.71 -6.43
C PHE A 91 3.49 -6.65 -7.63
N ALA A 92 3.56 -7.97 -7.41
CA ALA A 92 3.54 -8.95 -8.50
C ALA A 92 2.20 -8.92 -9.26
N VAL A 93 1.09 -8.86 -8.51
CA VAL A 93 -0.26 -8.76 -9.07
C VAL A 93 -0.46 -7.45 -9.82
N LEU A 94 -0.10 -6.31 -9.23
CA LEU A 94 -0.14 -5.00 -9.87
C LEU A 94 0.61 -5.02 -11.21
N LYS A 95 1.84 -5.53 -11.23
CA LYS A 95 2.63 -5.56 -12.46
C LYS A 95 2.01 -6.46 -13.53
N THR A 96 1.45 -7.60 -13.13
CA THR A 96 0.87 -8.58 -14.06
C THR A 96 -0.47 -8.11 -14.61
N GLU A 97 -1.31 -7.48 -13.80
CA GLU A 97 -2.67 -7.11 -14.23
C GLU A 97 -2.72 -5.69 -14.79
N CYS A 98 -1.96 -4.76 -14.22
CA CYS A 98 -1.94 -3.38 -14.66
C CYS A 98 -1.04 -3.20 -15.89
N PHE A 99 0.17 -3.79 -15.93
CA PHE A 99 1.17 -3.43 -16.95
C PHE A 99 1.37 -4.46 -18.07
N TYR A 100 0.83 -5.67 -17.98
CA TYR A 100 1.12 -6.75 -18.94
C TYR A 100 0.73 -6.42 -20.41
N ARG A 101 -0.14 -5.42 -20.63
CA ARG A 101 -0.49 -4.91 -21.98
C ARG A 101 -0.37 -3.39 -22.10
N ALA A 102 0.21 -2.73 -21.11
CA ALA A 102 0.50 -1.32 -21.19
C ALA A 102 1.63 -1.15 -22.22
N GLY A 103 1.37 -0.37 -23.28
CA GLY A 103 2.43 0.05 -24.19
C GLY A 103 3.40 1.01 -23.50
N GLU A 104 4.09 1.83 -24.27
CA GLU A 104 4.83 2.95 -23.70
C GLU A 104 3.86 3.98 -23.14
N LEU A 105 3.94 4.25 -21.84
CA LEU A 105 3.17 5.28 -21.15
C LEU A 105 4.09 6.40 -20.72
N THR A 106 3.60 7.63 -20.81
CA THR A 106 4.15 8.74 -20.04
C THR A 106 3.98 8.50 -18.55
N VAL A 107 4.76 9.19 -17.72
CA VAL A 107 4.62 9.06 -16.26
C VAL A 107 3.22 9.49 -15.79
N ASP A 108 2.60 10.49 -16.42
CA ASP A 108 1.28 10.95 -16.01
C ASP A 108 0.17 9.95 -16.39
N GLU A 109 0.28 9.31 -17.56
CA GLU A 109 -0.60 8.20 -17.95
C GLU A 109 -0.42 7.00 -17.01
N LEU A 110 0.83 6.69 -16.63
CA LEU A 110 1.12 5.62 -15.68
C LEU A 110 0.53 5.92 -14.30
N MET A 111 0.61 7.16 -13.81
CA MET A 111 -0.02 7.58 -12.56
C MET A 111 -1.53 7.36 -12.62
N LYS A 112 -2.19 7.85 -13.68
CA LYS A 112 -3.63 7.65 -13.87
C LYS A 112 -3.99 6.17 -13.91
N GLN A 113 -3.22 5.36 -14.61
CA GLN A 113 -3.48 3.93 -14.72
C GLN A 113 -3.31 3.19 -13.39
N ILE A 114 -2.34 3.60 -12.56
CA ILE A 114 -2.20 3.09 -11.20
C ILE A 114 -3.40 3.51 -10.35
N ASP A 115 -3.85 4.77 -10.42
CA ASP A 115 -5.03 5.25 -9.68
C ASP A 115 -6.28 4.44 -10.05
N ASP A 116 -6.55 4.27 -11.33
CA ASP A 116 -7.67 3.46 -11.85
C ASP A 116 -7.55 2.00 -11.36
N TYR A 117 -6.34 1.43 -11.38
CA TYR A 117 -6.09 0.08 -10.91
C TYR A 117 -6.28 -0.06 -9.40
N MET A 118 -5.94 0.94 -8.59
CA MET A 118 -6.13 0.88 -7.13
C MET A 118 -7.62 0.82 -6.77
N ASP A 119 -8.48 1.54 -7.50
CA ASP A 119 -9.93 1.46 -7.32
C ASP A 119 -10.47 0.09 -7.73
N TYR A 120 -10.09 -0.38 -8.92
CA TYR A 120 -10.42 -1.74 -9.40
C TYR A 120 -9.96 -2.82 -8.40
N TYR A 121 -8.71 -2.76 -7.95
CA TYR A 121 -8.11 -3.72 -7.02
C TYR A 121 -8.91 -3.80 -5.72
N ASN A 122 -9.29 -2.66 -5.16
CA ASN A 122 -10.01 -2.60 -3.88
C ASN A 122 -11.49 -2.97 -4.00
N ARG A 123 -12.16 -2.59 -5.10
CA ARG A 123 -13.63 -2.68 -5.21
C ARG A 123 -14.13 -3.84 -6.05
N GLU A 124 -13.38 -4.24 -7.07
CA GLU A 124 -13.87 -5.17 -8.09
C GLU A 124 -13.04 -6.46 -8.20
N ARG A 125 -11.74 -6.40 -7.92
CA ARG A 125 -10.83 -7.53 -8.12
C ARG A 125 -11.09 -8.66 -7.12
N CYS A 126 -11.80 -9.70 -7.57
CA CYS A 126 -12.06 -10.89 -6.77
C CYS A 126 -10.78 -11.68 -6.46
N SER A 127 -10.66 -12.16 -5.22
CA SER A 127 -9.54 -13.00 -4.79
C SER A 127 -10.02 -14.30 -4.17
N LEU A 128 -9.42 -15.43 -4.56
CA LEU A 128 -9.70 -16.72 -3.92
C LEU A 128 -9.38 -16.70 -2.42
N LYS A 129 -8.35 -15.94 -2.01
CA LYS A 129 -8.00 -15.74 -0.59
C LYS A 129 -9.10 -15.01 0.20
N LEU A 130 -9.97 -14.27 -0.49
CA LEU A 130 -11.07 -13.50 0.09
C LEU A 130 -12.42 -14.09 -0.27
N LYS A 131 -12.52 -15.43 -0.44
CA LYS A 131 -13.77 -16.13 -0.78
C LYS A 131 -14.43 -15.61 -2.06
N LYS A 132 -13.61 -15.23 -3.06
CA LYS A 132 -14.04 -14.61 -4.34
C LYS A 132 -14.67 -13.21 -4.18
N LEU A 133 -14.36 -12.50 -3.09
CA LEU A 133 -14.72 -11.10 -2.91
C LEU A 133 -13.54 -10.18 -3.22
N SER A 134 -13.83 -8.92 -3.51
CA SER A 134 -12.85 -7.83 -3.50
C SER A 134 -12.48 -7.45 -2.05
N PRO A 135 -11.33 -6.78 -1.82
CA PRO A 135 -10.92 -6.33 -0.50
C PRO A 135 -12.00 -5.56 0.28
N VAL A 136 -12.67 -4.61 -0.39
CA VAL A 136 -13.73 -3.80 0.23
C VAL A 136 -14.99 -4.63 0.49
N ALA A 137 -15.38 -5.50 -0.46
CA ALA A 137 -16.54 -6.37 -0.28
C ALA A 137 -16.34 -7.35 0.89
N TYR A 138 -15.13 -7.91 1.03
CA TYR A 138 -14.76 -8.79 2.13
C TYR A 138 -14.91 -8.11 3.50
N ARG A 139 -14.37 -6.89 3.64
CA ARG A 139 -14.51 -6.09 4.87
C ARG A 139 -15.97 -5.78 5.18
N THR A 140 -16.72 -5.31 4.18
CA THR A 140 -18.13 -4.91 4.36
C THR A 140 -19.01 -6.08 4.79
N GLN A 141 -18.81 -7.27 4.21
CA GLN A 141 -19.56 -8.47 4.59
C GLN A 141 -19.34 -8.85 6.06
N LEU A 142 -18.10 -8.73 6.55
CA LEU A 142 -17.78 -9.05 7.94
C LEU A 142 -18.32 -8.01 8.91
N THR A 143 -18.33 -6.72 8.55
CA THR A 143 -18.94 -5.66 9.37
C THR A 143 -20.46 -5.79 9.45
N GLN A 144 -21.13 -6.30 8.42
CA GLN A 144 -22.59 -6.54 8.45
C GLN A 144 -22.98 -7.82 9.21
N SER A 145 -22.01 -8.70 9.46
CA SER A 145 -22.22 -9.97 10.18
C SER A 145 -21.84 -9.89 11.66
N ALA A 146 -21.38 -8.73 12.13
CA ALA A 146 -20.96 -8.42 13.50
C ALA A 146 -21.99 -7.51 14.18
#